data_AF-A0A944PI87-F1
#
_entry.id   AF-A0A944PI87-F1
#
_cell.length_a   1.000
_cell.length_b   1.000
_cell.length_c   1.000
_cell.angle_alpha   90.00
_cell.angle_beta   90.00
_cell.angle_gamma   90.00
#
_symmetry.space_group_name_H-M   'P 1'
#
loop_
_entity.id
_entity.type
_entity.pdbx_description
1 polymer ?
#
loop_
_entity_poly.entity_id
_entity_poly.type
_entity_poly.pdbx_seq_one_letter_code
_entity_poly.pdbx_strand_id
1 'polypeptide(L)'
;MDDVWGEQSREGMFISVHSKEYAVTSFFHAIGPARAALLPGWCGNFLLTSAQVAQYLPDVERALAFTETERAAAVTQDWLGYSKGEEHVLDGPLRVWRVAANSGLGLCGLAAHLS
;
A
#
# COMPACT_ATOMS: atom_id res chain seq x y z
N MET A 1 25.16 -12.57 18.11
CA MET A 1 23.69 -12.58 18.01
C MET A 1 23.43 -11.64 16.87
N ASP A 2 23.57 -12.18 15.66
CA ASP A 2 23.57 -11.39 14.43
C ASP A 2 22.17 -10.88 14.20
N ASP A 3 22.07 -9.57 13.98
CA ASP A 3 20.83 -8.90 13.70
C ASP A 3 20.31 -9.40 12.35
N VAL A 4 19.43 -10.40 12.39
CA VAL A 4 18.80 -11.02 11.19
C VAL A 4 17.99 -10.00 10.38
N TRP A 5 17.81 -8.78 10.93
CA TRP A 5 17.11 -7.66 10.31
C TRP A 5 18.05 -6.59 9.75
N GLY A 6 19.37 -6.79 9.84
CA GLY A 6 20.37 -5.90 9.27
C GLY A 6 20.25 -5.87 7.75
N GLU A 7 19.67 -4.77 7.23
CA GLU A 7 19.55 -4.43 5.80
C GLU A 7 18.43 -5.12 5.01
N GLN A 8 17.25 -5.36 5.59
CA GLN A 8 16.07 -5.19 4.75
C GLN A 8 15.99 -3.71 4.37
N SER A 9 16.31 -3.41 3.11
CA SER A 9 16.12 -2.08 2.54
C SER A 9 14.78 -1.52 3.01
N ARG A 10 14.80 -0.37 3.70
CA ARG A 10 13.57 0.34 4.13
C ARG A 10 12.60 0.55 2.97
N GLU A 11 13.09 0.49 1.73
CA GLU A 11 12.31 0.61 0.51
C GLU A 11 11.37 -0.58 0.26
N GLY A 12 11.64 -1.75 0.84
CA GLY A 12 10.79 -2.95 0.72
C GLY A 12 9.65 -3.02 1.73
N MET A 13 9.50 -2.01 2.58
CA MET A 13 8.47 -1.98 3.63
C MET A 13 7.72 -0.65 3.63
N PHE A 14 6.44 -0.73 3.99
CA PHE A 14 5.58 0.41 4.26
C PHE A 14 4.69 0.05 5.45
N ILE A 15 4.64 0.95 6.44
CA ILE A 15 3.77 0.84 7.60
C ILE A 15 3.21 2.24 7.85
N SER A 16 1.90 2.33 8.03
CA SER A 16 1.26 3.52 8.56
C SER A 16 0.23 3.12 9.61
N VAL A 17 0.09 3.96 10.64
CA VAL A 17 -0.76 3.69 11.80
C VAL A 17 -1.67 4.89 12.00
N HIS A 18 -2.97 4.64 12.00
CA HIS A 18 -3.96 5.70 12.16
C HIS A 18 -4.89 5.37 13.33
N SER A 19 -5.23 6.37 14.13
CA SER A 19 -6.19 6.28 15.24
C SER A 19 -7.64 6.13 14.78
N LYS A 20 -7.87 6.07 13.47
CA LYS A 20 -9.19 6.04 12.86
C LYS A 20 -9.78 4.64 12.88
N GLU A 21 -11.02 4.52 13.34
CA GLU A 21 -11.84 3.33 13.17
C GLU A 21 -12.02 3.09 11.66
N TYR A 22 -11.56 1.94 11.16
CA TYR A 22 -11.61 1.56 9.74
C TYR A 22 -10.68 2.33 8.77
N ALA A 23 -9.41 2.51 9.13
CA ALA A 23 -8.40 3.16 8.26
C ALA A 23 -8.35 2.57 6.83
N VAL A 24 -8.43 1.24 6.70
CA VAL A 24 -8.44 0.55 5.39
C VAL A 24 -9.65 0.95 4.56
N THR A 25 -10.84 0.99 5.17
CA THR A 25 -12.08 1.39 4.48
C THR A 25 -11.98 2.85 4.01
N SER A 26 -11.34 3.70 4.80
CA SER A 26 -11.06 5.10 4.45
C SER A 26 -10.17 5.21 3.20
N PHE A 27 -9.14 4.37 3.10
CA PHE A 27 -8.32 4.25 1.89
C PHE A 27 -9.12 3.76 0.67
N PHE A 28 -9.92 2.72 0.81
CA PHE A 28 -10.76 2.23 -0.29
C PHE A 28 -11.81 3.24 -0.75
N HIS A 29 -12.33 4.05 0.18
CA HIS A 29 -13.19 5.18 -0.12
C HIS A 29 -12.46 6.24 -0.97
N ALA A 30 -11.23 6.60 -0.60
CA ALA A 30 -10.41 7.57 -1.33
C ALA A 30 -10.08 7.16 -2.77
N ILE A 31 -9.73 5.90 -3.00
CA ILE A 31 -9.38 5.44 -4.35
C ILE A 31 -10.63 5.11 -5.18
N GLY A 32 -11.78 4.91 -4.52
CA GLY A 32 -13.04 4.57 -5.16
C GLY A 32 -13.11 3.13 -5.70
N PRO A 33 -14.32 2.66 -6.06
CA PRO A 33 -14.58 1.26 -6.37
C PRO A 33 -13.86 0.74 -7.62
N ALA A 34 -13.68 1.60 -8.64
CA ALA A 34 -13.04 1.19 -9.89
C ALA A 34 -11.55 0.84 -9.70
N ARG A 35 -10.83 1.64 -8.91
CA ARG A 35 -9.41 1.38 -8.57
C ARG A 35 -9.31 0.26 -7.54
N ALA A 36 -10.21 0.22 -6.56
CA ALA A 36 -10.28 -0.84 -5.57
C ALA A 36 -10.40 -2.24 -6.19
N ALA A 37 -11.20 -2.39 -7.26
CA ALA A 37 -11.41 -3.67 -7.94
C ALA A 37 -10.15 -4.24 -8.62
N LEU A 38 -9.11 -3.41 -8.82
CA LEU A 38 -7.84 -3.83 -9.41
C LEU A 38 -6.84 -4.35 -8.37
N LEU A 39 -7.06 -4.05 -7.08
CA LEU A 39 -6.12 -4.44 -6.03
C LEU A 39 -6.30 -5.92 -5.67
N PRO A 40 -5.22 -6.70 -5.57
CA PRO A 40 -5.29 -8.09 -5.14
C PRO A 40 -5.53 -8.17 -3.63
N GLY A 41 -6.32 -9.18 -3.23
CA GLY A 41 -6.69 -9.39 -1.84
C GLY A 41 -7.84 -8.48 -1.38
N TRP A 42 -8.59 -8.94 -0.37
CA TRP A 42 -9.61 -8.13 0.28
C TRP A 42 -8.98 -7.35 1.43
N CYS A 43 -9.28 -6.05 1.51
CA CYS A 43 -8.85 -5.18 2.61
C CYS A 43 -7.32 -5.09 2.82
N GLY A 44 -6.52 -5.30 1.77
CA GLY A 44 -5.06 -5.23 1.85
C GLY A 44 -4.39 -6.46 2.47
N ASN A 45 -5.14 -7.53 2.76
CA ASN A 45 -4.60 -8.78 3.29
C ASN A 45 -4.30 -9.77 2.15
N PHE A 46 -3.02 -10.10 1.96
CA PHE A 46 -2.60 -11.07 0.96
C PHE A 46 -1.21 -11.64 1.27
N LEU A 47 -0.90 -12.79 0.67
CA LEU A 47 0.44 -13.36 0.59
C LEU A 47 0.68 -13.82 -0.85
N LEU A 48 1.65 -13.20 -1.52
CA LEU A 48 1.94 -13.40 -2.93
C LEU A 48 3.36 -13.91 -3.13
N THR A 49 3.50 -14.87 -4.03
CA THR A 49 4.80 -15.26 -4.59
C THR A 49 5.36 -14.15 -5.49
N SER A 50 6.66 -14.18 -5.79
CA SER A 50 7.28 -13.21 -6.70
C SER A 50 6.67 -13.23 -8.10
N ALA A 51 6.28 -14.40 -8.61
CA ALA A 51 5.57 -14.52 -9.88
C ALA A 51 4.21 -13.82 -9.84
N GLN A 52 3.47 -13.95 -8.75
CA GLN A 52 2.19 -13.25 -8.57
C GLN A 52 2.38 -11.73 -8.41
N VAL A 53 3.46 -11.29 -7.73
CA VAL A 53 3.79 -9.86 -7.65
C VAL A 53 3.99 -9.29 -9.06
N ALA A 54 4.80 -9.94 -9.89
CA ALA A 54 5.01 -9.52 -11.29
C ALA A 54 3.71 -9.55 -12.10
N GLN A 55 2.85 -10.54 -11.87
CA GLN A 55 1.54 -10.66 -12.53
C GLN A 55 0.58 -9.51 -12.17
N TYR A 56 0.49 -9.15 -10.89
CA TYR A 56 -0.49 -8.15 -10.41
C TYR A 56 0.02 -6.71 -10.45
N LEU A 57 1.32 -6.48 -10.55
CA LEU A 57 1.90 -5.14 -10.53
C LEU A 57 1.24 -4.16 -11.53
N PRO A 58 0.94 -4.52 -12.79
CA PRO A 58 0.31 -3.59 -13.73
C PRO A 58 -1.08 -3.10 -13.29
N ASP A 59 -1.83 -3.93 -12.57
CA ASP A 59 -3.15 -3.56 -12.04
C ASP A 59 -3.03 -2.68 -10.81
N VAL A 60 -2.07 -2.98 -9.92
CA VAL A 60 -1.75 -2.14 -8.75
C VAL A 60 -1.23 -0.76 -9.17
N GLU A 61 -0.39 -0.70 -10.21
CA GLU A 61 0.06 0.56 -10.80
C GLU A 61 -1.10 1.37 -11.34
N ARG A 62 -2.04 0.74 -12.05
CA ARG A 62 -3.23 1.43 -12.56
C ARG A 62 -4.15 1.90 -11.44
N ALA A 63 -4.29 1.12 -10.38
CA ALA A 63 -5.09 1.48 -9.21
C ALA A 63 -4.54 2.72 -8.50
N LEU A 64 -3.21 2.85 -8.39
CA LEU A 64 -2.53 3.89 -7.61
C LEU A 64 -1.84 4.98 -8.46
N ALA A 65 -1.98 4.92 -9.79
CA ALA A 65 -1.57 6.01 -10.68
C ALA A 65 -2.64 7.10 -10.70
N PHE A 66 -2.35 8.22 -10.04
CA PHE A 66 -3.21 9.39 -10.00
C PHE A 66 -2.65 10.50 -10.90
N THR A 67 -3.51 11.18 -11.62
CA THR A 67 -3.24 12.56 -12.06
C THR A 67 -3.18 13.48 -10.84
N GLU A 68 -2.63 14.68 -11.00
CA GLU A 68 -2.54 15.66 -9.90
C GLU A 68 -3.93 15.97 -9.28
N THR A 69 -4.95 16.13 -10.12
CA THR A 69 -6.32 16.40 -9.67
C THR A 69 -6.92 15.20 -8.92
N GLU A 70 -6.79 13.99 -9.46
CA GLU A 70 -7.27 12.79 -8.78
C GLU A 70 -6.53 12.56 -7.47
N ARG A 71 -5.24 12.89 -7.42
CA ARG A 71 -4.42 12.79 -6.22
C ARG A 71 -4.92 13.75 -5.14
N ALA A 72 -5.16 15.01 -5.49
CA ALA A 72 -5.70 15.99 -4.56
C ALA A 72 -7.06 15.54 -4.01
N ALA A 73 -7.94 15.00 -4.87
CA ALA A 73 -9.23 14.46 -4.45
C ALA A 73 -9.06 13.27 -3.47
N ALA A 74 -8.21 12.29 -3.81
CA ALA A 74 -7.95 11.13 -2.96
C ALA A 74 -7.40 11.54 -1.59
N VAL A 75 -6.48 12.51 -1.52
CA VAL A 75 -5.95 13.06 -0.25
C VAL A 75 -7.06 13.69 0.59
N THR A 76 -8.02 14.40 -0.02
CA THR A 76 -9.15 14.96 0.74
C THR A 76 -10.16 13.91 1.22
N GLN A 77 -10.18 12.74 0.58
CA GLN A 77 -11.17 11.68 0.79
C GLN A 77 -10.65 10.52 1.65
N ASP A 78 -9.34 10.41 1.83
CA ASP A 78 -8.76 9.32 2.62
C ASP A 78 -9.05 9.52 4.10
N TRP A 79 -9.22 10.77 4.53
CA TRP A 79 -9.55 11.16 5.89
C TRP A 79 -8.63 10.51 6.94
N LEU A 80 -7.37 10.29 6.59
CA LEU A 80 -6.33 9.77 7.46
C LEU A 80 -5.45 10.94 7.94
N GLY A 81 -5.01 10.87 9.19
CA GLY A 81 -4.07 11.84 9.74
C GLY A 81 -2.64 11.39 9.48
N TYR A 82 -1.84 12.26 8.85
CA TYR A 82 -0.42 12.03 8.60
C TYR A 82 0.44 13.03 9.37
N SER A 83 1.51 12.54 9.98
CA SER A 83 2.54 13.38 10.59
C SER A 83 3.43 14.01 9.51
N LYS A 84 4.14 15.10 9.84
CA LYS A 84 5.08 15.72 8.91
C LYS A 84 6.17 14.72 8.50
N GLY A 85 6.27 14.46 7.20
CA GLY A 85 7.25 13.52 6.63
C GLY A 85 6.81 12.06 6.69
N GLU A 86 5.61 11.76 7.18
CA GLU A 86 5.00 10.45 7.04
C GLU A 86 4.61 10.22 5.58
N GLU A 87 4.92 9.05 5.06
CA GLU A 87 4.54 8.67 3.71
C GLU A 87 3.05 8.33 3.64
N HIS A 88 2.38 8.80 2.59
CA HIS A 88 0.95 8.60 2.42
C HIS A 88 0.63 7.16 2.04
N VAL A 89 -0.52 6.63 2.47
CA VAL A 89 -0.99 5.30 2.04
C VAL A 89 -1.29 5.23 0.53
N LEU A 90 -1.32 6.38 -0.15
CA LEU A 90 -1.49 6.47 -1.60
C LEU A 90 -0.16 6.27 -2.36
N ASP A 91 0.98 6.29 -1.67
CA ASP A 91 2.32 6.19 -2.28
C ASP A 91 3.08 4.96 -1.80
N GLY A 92 3.14 4.77 -0.48
CA GLY A 92 3.97 3.74 0.15
C GLY A 92 3.69 2.31 -0.34
N PRO A 93 2.42 1.88 -0.45
CA PRO A 93 2.11 0.57 -0.99
C PRO A 93 2.66 0.38 -2.41
N LEU A 94 2.45 1.34 -3.32
CA LEU A 94 2.92 1.19 -4.71
C LEU A 94 4.45 1.13 -4.79
N ARG A 95 5.15 1.91 -3.96
CA ARG A 95 6.62 1.84 -3.85
C ARG A 95 7.08 0.44 -3.47
N VAL A 96 6.49 -0.14 -2.43
CA VAL A 96 6.83 -1.50 -1.96
C VAL A 96 6.55 -2.55 -3.03
N TRP A 97 5.43 -2.43 -3.75
CA TRP A 97 5.10 -3.30 -4.89
C TRP A 97 6.18 -3.27 -5.97
N ARG A 98 6.64 -2.07 -6.35
CA ARG A 98 7.72 -1.90 -7.35
C ARG A 98 9.04 -2.47 -6.88
N VAL A 99 9.41 -2.25 -5.61
CA VAL A 99 10.63 -2.82 -5.03
C VAL A 99 10.58 -4.34 -5.04
N ALA A 100 9.47 -4.94 -4.58
CA ALA A 100 9.31 -6.39 -4.58
C ALA A 100 9.43 -6.99 -6.00
N ALA A 101 8.78 -6.37 -7.00
CA ALA A 101 8.88 -6.80 -8.39
C ALA A 101 10.30 -6.69 -8.95
N ASN A 102 10.96 -5.54 -8.75
CA ASN A 102 12.32 -5.30 -9.24
C ASN A 102 13.36 -6.21 -8.59
N SER A 103 13.12 -6.64 -7.36
CA SER A 103 14.01 -7.54 -6.62
C SER A 103 13.62 -9.03 -6.73
N GLY A 104 12.56 -9.38 -7.47
CA GLY A 104 12.10 -10.75 -7.59
C GLY A 104 11.58 -11.37 -6.28
N LEU A 105 11.05 -10.54 -5.38
CA LEU A 105 10.57 -10.94 -4.05
C LEU A 105 9.05 -11.19 -4.06
N GLY A 106 8.59 -12.06 -3.16
CA GLY A 106 7.19 -12.13 -2.79
C GLY A 106 6.76 -10.92 -1.97
N LEU A 107 5.45 -10.76 -1.76
CA LEU A 107 4.90 -9.65 -1.00
C LEU A 107 3.76 -10.11 -0.09
N CYS A 108 3.74 -9.60 1.14
CA CYS A 108 2.61 -9.73 2.04
C CYS A 108 2.02 -8.36 2.36
N GLY A 109 0.70 -8.31 2.43
CA GLY A 109 -0.06 -7.17 2.92
C GLY A 109 -0.80 -7.59 4.18
N LEU A 110 -0.77 -6.75 5.20
CA LEU A 110 -1.53 -6.94 6.42
C LEU A 110 -2.16 -5.62 6.85
N ALA A 111 -3.45 -5.65 7.13
CA ALA A 111 -4.14 -4.63 7.88
C ALA A 111 -4.83 -5.26 9.10
N ALA A 112 -4.56 -4.69 10.26
CA ALA A 112 -5.12 -5.10 11.53
C ALA A 112 -5.69 -3.90 12.26
N HIS A 113 -6.80 -4.12 12.97
CA HIS A 113 -7.34 -3.17 13.93
C HIS A 113 -6.87 -3.60 15.33
N LEU A 114 -6.29 -2.66 16.08
CA LEU A 114 -5.87 -2.87 17.45
C LEU A 114 -6.89 -2.21 18.38
N SER A 115 -7.50 -3.02 19.25
CA SER A 115 -8.48 -2.61 20.26
C SER A 115 -7.84 -2.38 21.61
#